data_AF-A0A497PD07-F1
#
_entry.id   AF-A0A497PD07-F1
#
_cell.length_a   1.000
_cell.length_b   1.000
_cell.length_c   1.000
_cell.angle_alpha   90.00
_cell.angle_beta   90.00
_cell.angle_gamma   90.00
#
_symmetry.space_group_name_H-M   'P 1'
#
loop_
_entity.id
_entity.type
_entity.pdbx_description
1 polymer ?
#
loop_
_entity_poly.entity_id
_entity_poly.type
_entity_poly.pdbx_seq_one_letter_code
_entity_poly.pdbx_strand_id
1 'polypeptide(L)'
;MAFPVKIADVEIGKNVPEIVVRVISVAPPRMISTRSGRKTQLTEVLVGDETGTAVLSLWGFGSASSLSAGKVIRIIDGWAKEWQGKMQLSLGRSGRLEEVNDTGEIPEITELLNRTNRPDSS
;
A
#
# COMPACT_ATOMS: atom_id res chain seq x y z
N MET A 1 -15.12 -8.71 -16.35
CA MET A 1 -14.44 -7.61 -15.65
C MET A 1 -14.25 -8.08 -14.22
N ALA A 2 -13.01 -8.18 -13.74
CA ALA A 2 -12.73 -8.49 -12.34
C ALA A 2 -12.81 -7.18 -11.55
N PHE A 3 -13.46 -7.20 -10.40
CA PHE A 3 -13.46 -6.06 -9.49
C PHE A 3 -12.11 -6.03 -8.75
N PRO A 4 -11.58 -4.84 -8.43
CA PRO A 4 -10.40 -4.73 -7.59
C PRO A 4 -10.67 -5.41 -6.23
N VAL A 5 -9.70 -6.18 -5.77
CA VAL A 5 -9.74 -6.86 -4.47
C VAL A 5 -9.63 -5.80 -3.37
N LYS A 6 -10.34 -6.00 -2.26
CA LYS A 6 -10.28 -5.11 -1.09
C LYS A 6 -9.24 -5.62 -0.09
N ILE A 7 -8.71 -4.73 0.75
CA ILE A 7 -7.65 -5.08 1.73
C ILE A 7 -8.08 -6.25 2.63
N ALA A 8 -9.31 -6.26 3.13
CA ALA A 8 -9.80 -7.33 4.01
C ALA A 8 -9.92 -8.70 3.30
N ASP A 9 -10.08 -8.70 1.98
CA ASP A 9 -10.18 -9.93 1.17
C ASP A 9 -8.80 -10.42 0.69
N VAL A 10 -7.74 -9.64 0.95
CA VAL A 10 -6.41 -10.06 0.53
C VAL A 10 -5.85 -11.12 1.47
N GLU A 11 -5.50 -12.25 0.87
CA GLU A 11 -4.83 -13.34 1.57
C GLU A 11 -3.31 -13.18 1.57
N ILE A 12 -2.72 -13.36 2.75
CA ILE A 12 -1.27 -13.33 2.95
C ILE A 12 -0.62 -14.49 2.18
N GLY A 13 0.47 -14.19 1.46
CA GLY A 13 1.19 -15.17 0.66
C GLY A 13 0.52 -15.50 -0.67
N LYS A 14 -0.50 -14.74 -1.08
CA LYS A 14 -1.11 -14.83 -2.40
C LYS A 14 -0.81 -13.60 -3.27
N ASN A 15 -0.99 -13.81 -4.57
CA ASN A 15 -0.97 -12.74 -5.56
C ASN A 15 -2.20 -11.85 -5.38
N VAL A 16 -1.98 -10.54 -5.48
CA VAL A 16 -3.02 -9.53 -5.48
C VAL A 16 -3.15 -9.04 -6.93
N PRO A 17 -4.13 -9.53 -7.70
CA PRO A 17 -4.21 -9.22 -9.13
C PRO A 17 -4.42 -7.73 -9.35
N GLU A 18 -5.29 -7.12 -8.55
CA GLU A 18 -5.61 -5.70 -8.61
C GLU A 18 -6.20 -5.26 -7.27
N ILE A 19 -5.77 -4.10 -6.77
CA ILE A 19 -6.33 -3.47 -5.57
C ILE A 19 -6.24 -1.94 -5.70
N VAL A 20 -7.28 -1.24 -5.26
CA VAL A 20 -7.35 0.23 -5.28
C VAL A 20 -7.41 0.73 -3.85
N VAL A 21 -6.50 1.62 -3.49
CA VAL A 21 -6.32 2.11 -2.12
C VAL A 21 -5.96 3.58 -2.11
N ARG A 22 -6.28 4.26 -1.01
CA ARG A 22 -5.90 5.65 -0.77
C ARG A 22 -4.63 5.70 0.06
N VAL A 23 -3.72 6.59 -0.32
CA VAL A 23 -2.51 6.88 0.44
C VAL A 23 -2.87 7.68 1.69
N ILE A 24 -2.61 7.11 2.86
CA ILE A 24 -2.81 7.77 4.15
C ILE A 24 -1.55 8.55 4.53
N SER A 25 -0.38 7.93 4.41
CA SER A 25 0.89 8.60 4.70
C SER A 25 2.06 7.97 3.95
N VAL A 26 3.08 8.77 3.67
CA VAL A 26 4.30 8.33 3.00
C VAL A 26 5.45 8.47 3.99
N ALA A 27 6.06 7.36 4.39
CA ALA A 27 7.21 7.38 5.28
C ALA A 27 8.46 7.90 4.56
N PRO A 28 9.44 8.47 5.29
CA PRO A 28 10.69 8.89 4.68
C PRO A 28 11.44 7.70 4.07
N PRO A 29 12.05 7.87 2.88
CA PRO A 29 12.80 6.81 2.23
C PRO A 29 13.99 6.34 3.09
N ARG A 30 14.16 5.04 3.20
CA ARG A 30 15.23 4.39 3.97
C ARG A 30 16.25 3.77 3.04
N MET A 31 17.52 4.06 3.26
CA MET A 31 18.63 3.45 2.50
C MET A 31 18.91 2.04 3.02
N ILE A 32 18.79 1.04 2.17
CA ILE A 32 19.05 -0.36 2.47
C ILE A 32 20.25 -0.83 1.65
N SER A 33 21.22 -1.49 2.30
CA SER A 33 22.30 -2.17 1.60
C SER A 33 21.87 -3.61 1.30
N THR A 34 21.82 -3.95 0.01
CA THR A 34 21.50 -5.31 -0.43
C THR A 34 22.65 -6.26 -0.12
N ARG A 35 22.37 -7.57 -0.11
CA ARG A 35 23.38 -8.63 0.16
C ARG A 35 24.56 -8.60 -0.83
N SER A 36 24.38 -8.02 -2.01
CA SER A 36 25.43 -7.83 -3.02
C SER A 36 26.22 -6.53 -2.88
N GLY A 37 25.98 -5.73 -1.83
CA GLY A 37 26.66 -4.46 -1.57
C GLY A 37 26.06 -3.26 -2.33
N ARG A 38 25.03 -3.46 -3.16
CA ARG A 38 24.34 -2.34 -3.83
C ARG A 38 23.43 -1.62 -2.85
N LYS A 39 23.43 -0.29 -2.90
CA LYS A 39 22.47 0.54 -2.17
C LYS A 39 21.14 0.53 -2.92
N THR A 40 20.05 0.30 -2.19
CA THR A 40 18.67 0.49 -2.66
C THR A 40 17.92 1.36 -1.67
N GLN A 41 16.75 1.83 -2.07
CA GLN A 41 15.88 2.61 -1.22
C GLN A 41 14.59 1.83 -0.97
N LEU A 42 14.10 1.86 0.26
CA LEU A 42 12.81 1.33 0.66
C LEU A 42 11.96 2.50 1.17
N THR A 43 10.81 2.70 0.56
CA THR A 43 9.80 3.64 1.05
C THR A 43 8.56 2.87 1.45
N GLU A 44 8.16 3.04 2.71
CA GLU A 44 6.93 2.47 3.25
C GLU A 44 5.81 3.50 3.12
N VAL A 45 4.66 3.09 2.61
CA VAL A 45 3.51 3.94 2.36
C VAL A 45 2.31 3.32 3.06
N LEU A 46 1.73 4.01 4.02
CA LEU A 46 0.50 3.56 4.65
C LEU A 46 -0.65 3.85 3.69
N VAL A 47 -1.39 2.81 3.34
CA VAL A 47 -2.54 2.87 2.45
C VAL A 47 -3.75 2.27 3.13
N GLY A 48 -4.95 2.67 2.71
CA GLY A 48 -6.18 2.12 3.25
C GLY A 48 -7.35 2.22 2.29
N ASP A 49 -8.36 1.41 2.58
CA ASP A 49 -9.65 1.41 1.92
C ASP A 49 -10.77 1.30 2.98
N GLU A 50 -12.01 1.18 2.52
CA GLU A 50 -13.17 1.02 3.40
C GLU A 50 -13.13 -0.22 4.30
N THR A 51 -12.28 -1.21 3.98
CA THR A 51 -12.20 -2.49 4.67
C THR A 51 -11.05 -2.56 5.67
N GLY A 52 -9.97 -1.81 5.45
CA GLY A 52 -8.81 -1.83 6.33
C GLY A 52 -7.65 -0.96 5.89
N THR A 53 -6.49 -1.20 6.49
CA THR A 53 -5.24 -0.52 6.17
C THR A 53 -4.12 -1.53 5.92
N ALA A 54 -3.19 -1.17 5.04
CA ALA A 54 -2.03 -1.98 4.69
C ALA A 54 -0.80 -1.09 4.49
N VAL A 55 0.39 -1.68 4.61
CA VAL A 55 1.65 -0.97 4.35
C VAL A 55 2.18 -1.38 2.98
N LEU A 56 2.18 -0.47 2.02
CA LEU A 56 2.81 -0.67 0.73
C LEU A 56 4.31 -0.40 0.81
N SER A 57 5.12 -1.35 0.36
CA SER A 57 6.58 -1.27 0.35
C SER A 57 7.12 -1.13 -1.06
N LEU A 58 7.70 0.04 -1.31
CA LEU A 58 8.24 0.42 -2.60
C LEU A 58 9.76 0.36 -2.55
N TRP A 59 10.31 -0.52 -3.38
CA TRP A 59 11.74 -0.71 -3.51
C TRP A 59 12.26 0.09 -4.70
N GLY A 60 13.43 0.68 -4.56
CA GLY A 60 14.10 1.46 -5.60
C GLY A 60 14.10 2.97 -5.32
N PHE A 61 15.02 3.65 -5.99
CA PHE A 61 15.16 5.11 -5.90
C PHE A 61 14.02 5.78 -6.66
N GLY A 62 13.31 6.70 -6.00
CA GLY A 62 12.21 7.45 -6.62
C GLY A 62 10.89 6.68 -6.78
N SER A 63 10.79 5.43 -6.33
CA SER A 63 9.58 4.61 -6.52
C SER A 63 8.31 5.19 -5.86
N ALA A 64 8.47 6.09 -4.89
CA ALA A 64 7.39 6.77 -4.19
C ALA A 64 7.32 8.28 -4.49
N SER A 65 8.09 8.81 -5.44
CA SER A 65 8.20 10.27 -5.65
C SER A 65 6.89 10.93 -6.07
N SER A 66 6.01 10.18 -6.75
CA SER A 66 4.72 10.66 -7.22
C SER A 66 3.60 10.49 -6.18
N LEU A 67 3.89 9.83 -5.05
CA LEU A 67 2.91 9.51 -4.02
C LEU A 67 2.84 10.60 -2.97
N SER A 68 1.60 10.95 -2.61
CA SER A 68 1.28 11.93 -1.58
C SER A 68 0.05 11.46 -0.82
N ALA A 69 -0.05 11.86 0.45
CA ALA A 69 -1.25 11.64 1.27
C ALA A 69 -2.51 12.18 0.56
N GLY A 70 -3.59 11.41 0.58
CA GLY A 70 -4.87 11.71 -0.04
C GLY A 70 -5.05 11.17 -1.46
N LYS A 71 -3.97 10.81 -2.16
CA LYS A 71 -4.05 10.25 -3.52
C LYS A 71 -4.62 8.83 -3.53
N VAL A 72 -5.33 8.48 -4.59
CA VAL A 72 -5.80 7.12 -4.84
C VAL A 72 -4.85 6.44 -5.83
N ILE A 73 -4.43 5.23 -5.48
CA ILE A 73 -3.52 4.44 -6.29
C ILE A 73 -4.10 3.04 -6.53
N ARG A 74 -3.77 2.50 -7.69
CA ARG A 74 -4.08 1.15 -8.12
C ARG A 74 -2.80 0.34 -8.17
N ILE A 75 -2.80 -0.80 -7.50
CA ILE A 75 -1.70 -1.76 -7.53
C ILE A 75 -2.16 -2.95 -8.35
N ILE A 76 -1.36 -3.32 -9.34
CA ILE A 76 -1.62 -4.43 -10.26
C ILE A 76 -0.50 -5.45 -10.08
N ASP A 77 -0.85 -6.73 -10.02
CA ASP A 77 0.09 -7.85 -9.80
C ASP A 77 0.98 -7.62 -8.56
N GLY A 78 0.31 -7.27 -7.45
CA GLY A 78 0.91 -7.09 -6.14
C GLY A 78 1.13 -8.40 -5.41
N TRP A 79 1.86 -8.31 -4.31
CA TRP A 79 2.08 -9.42 -3.38
C TRP A 79 1.77 -8.99 -1.96
N ALA A 80 0.98 -9.78 -1.25
CA ALA A 80 0.68 -9.58 0.15
C ALA A 80 1.55 -10.48 1.02
N LYS A 81 2.15 -9.91 2.05
CA LYS A 81 2.88 -10.64 3.09
C LYS A 81 2.52 -10.09 4.47
N GLU A 82 2.72 -10.88 5.51
CA GLU A 82 2.62 -10.40 6.88
C GLU A 82 3.96 -9.85 7.34
N TRP A 83 3.92 -8.73 8.05
CA TRP A 83 5.08 -8.19 8.73
C TRP A 83 4.68 -7.56 10.06
N GLN A 84 5.24 -8.06 11.16
CA GLN A 84 4.93 -7.62 12.53
C GLN A 84 3.41 -7.61 12.82
N GLY A 85 2.69 -8.63 12.34
CA GLY A 85 1.23 -8.74 12.52
C GLY A 85 0.41 -7.75 11.69
N LYS A 86 1.02 -7.03 10.74
CA LYS A 86 0.34 -6.14 9.80
C LYS A 86 0.51 -6.63 8.38
N MET A 87 -0.51 -6.38 7.57
CA MET A 87 -0.47 -6.68 6.15
C MET A 87 0.46 -5.70 5.42
N GLN A 88 1.44 -6.24 4.70
CA GLN A 88 2.38 -5.49 3.89
C GLN A 88 2.23 -5.88 2.42
N LEU A 89 1.94 -4.90 1.59
CA LEU A 89 1.85 -5.02 0.13
C LEU A 89 3.21 -4.70 -0.48
N SER A 90 3.56 -5.38 -1.56
CA SER A 90 4.75 -5.11 -2.35
C SER A 90 4.43 -5.30 -3.82
N LEU A 91 5.19 -4.66 -4.71
CA LEU A 91 5.06 -4.88 -6.15
C LEU A 91 5.70 -6.23 -6.50
N GLY A 92 4.96 -7.10 -7.18
CA GLY A 92 5.47 -8.36 -7.70
C GLY A 92 6.49 -8.16 -8.82
N ARG A 93 6.94 -9.25 -9.44
CA ARG A 93 7.92 -9.20 -10.54
C ARG A 93 7.41 -8.42 -11.76
N SER A 94 6.12 -8.51 -12.05
CA SER A 94 5.43 -7.72 -13.08
C SER A 94 4.51 -6.67 -12.47
N GLY A 95 4.64 -6.43 -11.16
CA GLY A 95 3.80 -5.54 -10.39
C GLY A 95 3.99 -4.09 -10.80
N ARG A 96 2.87 -3.36 -10.91
CA ARG A 96 2.86 -1.94 -11.25
C ARG A 96 1.96 -1.17 -10.31
N LEU A 97 2.29 0.10 -10.16
CA LEU A 97 1.50 1.07 -9.43
C LEU A 97 1.07 2.16 -10.39
N GLU A 98 -0.21 2.49 -10.37
CA GLU A 98 -0.81 3.54 -11.20
C GLU A 98 -1.56 4.51 -10.27
N GLU A 99 -1.33 5.81 -10.43
CA GLU A 99 -2.20 6.82 -9.81
C GLU A 99 -3.51 6.84 -10.59
N VAL A 100 -4.63 6.79 -9.88
CA VAL A 100 -5.96 6.82 -10.47
C VAL A 100 -6.72 8.03 -9.96
N ASN A 101 -7.65 8.51 -10.77
CA ASN A 101 -8.54 9.59 -10.35
C ASN A 101 -9.43 9.10 -9.22
N ASP A 102 -9.66 9.96 -8.24
CA ASP A 102 -10.59 9.69 -7.16
C ASP A 102 -12.02 9.69 -7.71
N THR A 103 -12.61 8.50 -7.84
CA THR A 103 -14.01 8.31 -8.27
C THR A 103 -14.99 8.45 -7.10
N GLY A 104 -14.50 8.65 -5.86
CA GLY A 104 -15.31 8.64 -4.64
C GLY A 104 -15.61 7.25 -4.10
N GLU A 105 -15.08 6.18 -4.72
CA GLU A 105 -15.26 4.79 -4.24
C GLU A 105 -14.46 4.49 -2.98
N ILE A 106 -13.27 5.08 -2.83
CA ILE A 106 -12.42 4.89 -1.66
C ILE A 106 -12.74 6.00 -0.65
N PRO A 107 -12.97 5.71 0.63
CA PRO A 107 -13.23 6.74 1.64
C PRO A 107 -12.08 7.74 1.75
N GLU A 108 -12.40 8.95 2.19
CA GLU A 108 -11.41 10.01 2.36
C GLU A 108 -10.35 9.66 3.41
N ILE A 109 -9.16 10.27 3.26
CA ILE A 109 -8.06 10.11 4.21
C ILE A 109 -8.47 10.38 5.66
N THR A 110 -9.33 11.37 5.89
CA THR A 110 -9.83 11.74 7.23
C THR A 110 -10.63 10.60 7.86
N GLU A 111 -11.48 9.93 7.08
CA GLU A 111 -12.25 8.79 7.57
C GLU A 111 -11.35 7.59 7.87
N LEU A 112 -10.38 7.32 7.00
CA LEU A 112 -9.39 6.26 7.20
C LEU A 112 -8.54 6.48 8.45
N LEU A 113 -8.12 7.71 8.72
CA LEU A 113 -7.39 8.07 9.93
C LEU A 113 -8.24 7.86 11.19
N ASN A 114 -9.51 8.26 11.16
CA ASN A 114 -10.43 8.07 12.29
C ASN A 114 -10.68 6.59 12.61
N ARG A 115 -10.73 5.73 11.58
CA ARG A 115 -10.84 4.28 11.75
C ARG A 115 -9.56 3.66 12.32
N THR A 116 -8.40 4.14 11.89
CA THR A 116 -7.10 3.66 12.37
C THR A 116 -6.84 4.09 13.83
N ASN A 117 -7.33 5.27 14.22
CA ASN A 117 -7.17 5.85 15.56
C ASN A 117 -8.30 5.50 16.52
N ARG A 118 -9.20 4.56 16.20
CA ARG A 118 -10.20 4.12 17.17
C ARG A 118 -9.50 3.17 18.16
N PRO A 119 -9.19 3.59 19.41
CA PRO A 119 -8.75 2.63 20.41
C PRO A 119 -9.91 1.66 20.58
N ASP A 120 -9.64 0.38 20.44
CA ASP A 120 -10.55 -0.69 20.84
C ASP A 120 -11.12 -0.33 22.21
N SER A 121 -12.40 0.03 22.21
CA SER A 121 -13.15 0.24 23.42
C SER A 121 -13.63 -1.14 23.83
N SER A 122 -12.82 -1.87 24.59
CA SER A 122 -13.21 -3.09 25.31
C SER A 122 -12.30 -3.31 26.51
#